data_AF-A0AA88KH36-F1
#
_entry.id   AF-A0AA88KH36-F1
#
_cell.length_a   1.000
_cell.length_b   1.000
_cell.length_c   1.000
_cell.angle_alpha   90.00
_cell.angle_beta   90.00
_cell.angle_gamma   90.00
#
_symmetry.space_group_name_H-M   'P 1'
#
loop_
_entity.id
_entity.type
_entity.pdbx_description
1 polymer ?
#
loop_
_entity_poly.entity_id
_entity_poly.type
_entity_poly.pdbx_seq_one_letter_code
_entity_poly.pdbx_strand_id
1 'polypeptide(L)'
;MKRHTNKIISLTKQQWQQHYRSVMPSWNRKSQFISFGSMAASTLVKESTTLLSHCSEYKNFHSNVKTGVEESSSSSLQNKSFIKLGVLFAWSGMHERMQRKFEEKTEEILNSVVFPNYNIDKQTILSMTKQNKPSVEKLKQIYQDCNVLLVCPLTGGTEELLQDLVSLKKPIVLYGESYHNSIAASLELRQYFRNYMIPSVLVNKTDLIHSKLEEFATRYEQSWKHFLDLRLGLIGEISPWLINEKDFVTKESLQENGGLEVVTPSFRLPFTKISSKELYDTFKDVTVDEAKEVAILVQELQEQKVKSVCCGGRKKDTTHSEDTHCHGSTGTCGSSNSGSCKSSDGDHSCSGETVLSKVSTESLPVVPTDSLIEACKVYIAIQRLLNKYKLDGFTIGCFDLIADIKTTPCLALGLLNGIPQLKLSDGKLLTMKASACEGELNSLLAMILCQKFLNKSPFMANIVDFTPSQNGMEDELLIAHCTAPMIPGLPFELTTHFESGTGVAVRVDMPTVTGLKNVKSGHMNGKTVAALGASSAMATLIKIKNTRDVIIAPVVVYDKETSLLRCRTQLRLRMQRVNDFVDSTFGNHHLLIYDNYYNVKDMFTELGFSITEHM
;
A
#
# COMPACT_ATOMS: atom_id res chain seq x y z
N MET A 1 54.76 20.71 -32.10
CA MET A 1 55.11 19.27 -32.02
C MET A 1 53.80 18.49 -31.95
N LYS A 2 53.38 17.81 -33.02
CA LYS A 2 53.60 16.37 -33.33
C LYS A 2 53.00 15.38 -32.31
N ARG A 3 51.87 14.77 -32.75
CA ARG A 3 51.47 13.35 -32.61
C ARG A 3 51.37 12.71 -31.22
N HIS A 4 50.17 12.24 -30.88
CA HIS A 4 49.97 10.82 -30.60
C HIS A 4 48.73 10.30 -31.36
N THR A 5 48.84 9.09 -31.90
CA THR A 5 47.88 8.49 -32.85
C THR A 5 47.37 7.14 -32.36
N ASN A 6 46.07 6.91 -32.56
CA ASN A 6 45.37 5.65 -32.82
C ASN A 6 46.00 4.32 -32.36
N LYS A 7 45.22 3.55 -31.58
CA LYS A 7 45.05 2.10 -31.79
C LYS A 7 43.60 1.70 -31.56
N ILE A 8 42.82 1.68 -32.64
CA ILE A 8 41.53 0.97 -32.68
C ILE A 8 41.86 -0.50 -32.94
N ILE A 9 41.37 -1.41 -32.09
CA ILE A 9 41.52 -2.86 -32.29
C ILE A 9 40.28 -3.36 -33.04
N SER A 10 40.45 -3.76 -34.29
CA SER A 10 39.43 -4.45 -35.08
C SER A 10 39.39 -5.94 -34.72
N LEU A 11 38.41 -6.37 -33.93
CA LEU A 11 38.13 -7.79 -33.71
C LEU A 11 37.35 -8.36 -34.91
N THR A 12 37.73 -9.54 -35.39
CA THR A 12 37.15 -10.13 -36.60
C THR A 12 35.96 -11.03 -36.29
N LYS A 13 35.08 -11.19 -37.28
CA LYS A 13 33.78 -11.90 -37.19
C LYS A 13 33.89 -13.36 -36.73
N GLN A 14 35.07 -13.99 -36.81
CA GLN A 14 35.32 -15.36 -36.35
C GLN A 14 35.53 -15.47 -34.83
N GLN A 15 36.06 -14.45 -34.16
CA GLN A 15 36.35 -14.52 -32.71
C GLN A 15 35.06 -14.55 -31.87
N TRP A 16 34.00 -13.88 -32.33
CA TRP A 16 32.67 -13.94 -31.72
C TRP A 16 32.02 -15.34 -31.77
N GLN A 17 32.30 -16.14 -32.80
CA GLN A 17 31.67 -17.46 -32.96
C GLN A 17 32.30 -18.55 -32.09
N GLN A 18 33.54 -18.39 -31.63
CA GLN A 18 34.16 -19.33 -30.68
C GLN A 18 33.67 -19.12 -29.24
N HIS A 19 33.44 -17.88 -28.81
CA HIS A 19 33.01 -17.59 -27.44
C HIS A 19 31.56 -18.03 -27.16
N TYR A 20 30.69 -18.00 -28.18
CA TYR A 20 29.28 -18.40 -28.04
C TYR A 20 29.05 -19.93 -27.91
N ARG A 21 30.10 -20.75 -28.06
CA ARG A 21 29.99 -22.23 -28.00
C ARG A 21 30.44 -22.84 -26.66
N SER A 22 30.96 -22.05 -25.72
CA SER A 22 31.56 -22.57 -24.47
C SER A 22 30.72 -22.37 -23.20
N VAL A 23 29.47 -21.87 -23.29
CA VAL A 23 28.68 -21.43 -22.11
C VAL A 23 27.22 -21.94 -22.11
N MET A 24 26.99 -23.16 -22.61
CA MET A 24 25.65 -23.81 -22.61
C MET A 24 25.78 -25.31 -22.30
N PRO A 25 25.34 -25.77 -21.12
CA PRO A 25 25.13 -27.20 -20.86
C PRO A 25 23.94 -27.72 -21.68
N SER A 26 24.14 -28.81 -22.42
CA SER A 26 23.10 -29.47 -23.20
C SER A 26 22.05 -30.14 -22.31
N TRP A 27 20.79 -29.72 -22.39
CA TRP A 27 19.65 -30.51 -21.90
C TRP A 27 18.66 -30.78 -23.03
N ASN A 28 18.52 -32.07 -23.35
CA ASN A 28 17.70 -32.56 -24.45
C ASN A 28 16.34 -33.06 -23.92
N ARG A 29 15.31 -33.05 -24.77
CA ARG A 29 13.92 -33.26 -24.37
C ARG A 29 13.66 -34.64 -23.76
N LYS A 30 12.82 -34.70 -22.72
CA LYS A 30 11.78 -35.73 -22.60
C LYS A 30 10.53 -35.17 -21.92
N SER A 31 9.42 -35.20 -22.65
CA SER A 31 8.09 -34.86 -22.17
C SER A 31 7.46 -36.03 -21.43
N GLN A 32 7.01 -35.81 -20.19
CA GLN A 32 5.94 -36.61 -19.59
C GLN A 32 4.91 -35.67 -18.97
N PHE A 33 3.72 -35.65 -19.57
CA PHE A 33 2.52 -35.16 -18.90
C PHE A 33 2.22 -36.09 -17.72
N ILE A 34 1.99 -35.52 -16.53
CA ILE A 34 1.32 -36.23 -15.44
C ILE A 34 0.13 -35.38 -15.03
N SER A 35 -1.06 -35.86 -15.37
CA SER A 35 -2.31 -35.35 -14.83
C SER A 35 -2.45 -35.82 -13.38
N PHE A 36 -2.67 -34.89 -12.44
CA PHE A 36 -3.29 -35.22 -11.16
C PHE A 36 -4.69 -34.63 -11.14
N GLY A 37 -5.68 -35.52 -11.13
CA GLY A 37 -7.09 -35.16 -11.17
C GLY A 37 -7.61 -34.62 -9.84
N SER A 38 -8.77 -33.98 -9.90
CA SER A 38 -9.54 -33.55 -8.75
C SER A 38 -9.95 -34.73 -7.86
N MET A 39 -9.65 -34.68 -6.56
CA MET A 39 -10.38 -35.46 -5.56
C MET A 39 -10.27 -34.86 -4.15
N ALA A 40 -11.37 -34.96 -3.39
CA ALA A 40 -11.50 -34.72 -1.95
C ALA A 40 -11.26 -33.29 -1.41
N ALA A 41 -12.33 -32.47 -1.43
CA ALA A 41 -12.52 -31.35 -0.49
C ALA A 41 -14.03 -31.21 -0.15
N SER A 42 -14.60 -32.20 0.52
CA SER A 42 -16.04 -32.26 0.82
C SER A 42 -16.35 -32.79 2.23
N THR A 43 -15.76 -32.17 3.25
CA THR A 43 -16.19 -32.32 4.66
C THR A 43 -15.73 -31.11 5.48
N LEU A 44 -16.41 -30.84 6.60
CA LEU A 44 -16.15 -29.73 7.55
C LEU A 44 -16.59 -28.32 7.13
N VAL A 45 -17.89 -28.17 6.84
CA VAL A 45 -18.65 -26.94 7.16
C VAL A 45 -19.87 -27.32 8.00
N LYS A 46 -19.73 -27.19 9.32
CA LYS A 46 -20.82 -27.11 10.32
C LYS A 46 -20.21 -26.71 11.67
N GLU A 47 -21.00 -26.02 12.50
CA GLU A 47 -20.68 -25.50 13.84
C GLU A 47 -19.92 -24.15 13.91
N SER A 48 -20.70 -23.05 13.87
CA SER A 48 -20.63 -21.93 14.85
C SER A 48 -21.51 -20.74 14.40
N THR A 49 -22.83 -20.89 14.50
CA THR A 49 -23.77 -19.76 14.33
C THR A 49 -24.70 -19.67 15.54
N THR A 50 -24.24 -18.99 16.59
CA THR A 50 -25.08 -18.49 17.69
C THR A 50 -24.31 -17.40 18.45
N LEU A 51 -24.97 -16.25 18.67
CA LEU A 51 -24.49 -14.98 19.27
C LEU A 51 -23.96 -13.94 18.27
N LEU A 52 -24.88 -13.13 17.74
CA LEU A 52 -24.76 -11.68 17.49
C LEU A 52 -26.09 -11.18 16.87
N SER A 53 -27.13 -11.05 17.69
CA SER A 53 -28.27 -10.18 17.39
C SER A 53 -27.99 -8.77 17.94
N HIS A 54 -28.40 -7.73 17.21
CA HIS A 54 -28.08 -6.28 17.37
C HIS A 54 -26.92 -5.75 16.51
N CYS A 55 -27.10 -5.77 15.18
CA CYS A 55 -26.55 -4.79 14.23
C CYS A 55 -27.22 -4.98 12.86
N SER A 56 -28.47 -4.51 12.72
CA SER A 56 -29.27 -4.71 11.51
C SER A 56 -29.12 -3.58 10.48
N GLU A 57 -27.93 -3.44 9.87
CA GLU A 57 -27.78 -2.60 8.66
C GLU A 57 -26.58 -2.96 7.75
N TYR A 58 -26.06 -4.19 7.83
CA TYR A 58 -24.98 -4.68 6.94
C TYR A 58 -25.27 -6.08 6.38
N LYS A 59 -26.27 -6.18 5.49
CA LYS A 59 -26.50 -7.35 4.62
C LYS A 59 -27.06 -6.93 3.26
N ASN A 60 -26.21 -6.45 2.36
CA ASN A 60 -26.50 -6.36 0.92
C ASN A 60 -25.23 -6.19 0.04
N PHE A 61 -24.14 -6.85 0.42
CA PHE A 61 -23.02 -7.19 -0.48
C PHE A 61 -22.51 -8.58 -0.06
N HIS A 62 -22.07 -9.39 -1.03
CA HIS A 62 -21.68 -10.81 -0.91
C HIS A 62 -22.82 -11.85 -0.81
N SER A 63 -23.43 -12.14 -1.96
CA SER A 63 -23.71 -13.53 -2.36
C SER A 63 -23.77 -13.65 -3.88
N ASN A 64 -22.70 -14.18 -4.50
CA ASN A 64 -22.69 -14.96 -5.75
C ASN A 64 -21.26 -15.23 -6.24
N VAL A 65 -20.59 -16.18 -5.59
CA VAL A 65 -19.56 -17.01 -6.25
C VAL A 65 -19.95 -18.45 -5.99
N LYS A 66 -20.76 -19.02 -6.91
CA LYS A 66 -20.97 -20.46 -6.97
C LYS A 66 -20.12 -21.02 -8.10
N THR A 67 -19.30 -21.99 -7.77
CA THR A 67 -18.60 -22.85 -8.72
C THR A 67 -19.63 -23.66 -9.51
N GLY A 68 -19.63 -23.50 -10.82
CA GLY A 68 -20.46 -24.27 -11.75
C GLY A 68 -19.80 -24.33 -13.12
N VAL A 69 -19.40 -25.53 -13.53
CA VAL A 69 -18.95 -25.81 -14.89
C VAL A 69 -20.18 -26.28 -15.67
N GLU A 70 -20.78 -25.39 -16.45
CA GLU A 70 -21.77 -25.72 -17.48
C GLU A 70 -21.50 -24.90 -18.75
N GLU A 71 -21.90 -25.44 -19.90
CA GLU A 71 -21.30 -25.10 -21.18
C GLU A 71 -21.82 -23.80 -21.84
N SER A 72 -20.95 -23.27 -22.69
CA SER A 72 -21.09 -22.12 -23.59
C SER A 72 -22.48 -21.82 -24.16
N SER A 73 -22.90 -20.55 -24.07
CA SER A 73 -23.13 -19.69 -25.28
C SER A 73 -23.76 -18.32 -24.97
N SER A 74 -24.45 -18.15 -23.83
CA SER A 74 -25.33 -16.99 -23.59
C SER A 74 -24.71 -15.80 -22.83
N SER A 75 -23.59 -15.96 -22.13
CA SER A 75 -22.99 -14.90 -21.28
C SER A 75 -22.26 -13.79 -22.05
N SER A 76 -21.76 -14.08 -23.26
CA SER A 76 -20.91 -13.18 -24.05
C SER A 76 -21.61 -11.93 -24.59
N LEU A 77 -22.94 -11.92 -24.66
CA LEU A 77 -23.74 -10.81 -25.19
C LEU A 77 -24.11 -9.76 -24.12
N GLN A 78 -24.23 -10.15 -22.85
CA GLN A 78 -24.54 -9.19 -21.78
C GLN A 78 -23.31 -8.34 -21.38
N ASN A 79 -22.12 -8.95 -21.35
CA ASN A 79 -20.86 -8.23 -21.04
C ASN A 79 -20.47 -7.17 -22.08
N LYS A 80 -20.90 -7.29 -23.35
CA LYS A 80 -20.57 -6.29 -24.38
C LYS A 80 -21.19 -4.90 -24.14
N SER A 81 -22.16 -4.77 -23.24
CA SER A 81 -22.93 -3.53 -23.01
C SER A 81 -22.23 -2.47 -22.14
N PHE A 82 -21.23 -2.83 -21.32
CA PHE A 82 -20.56 -1.87 -20.43
C PHE A 82 -19.29 -1.24 -21.02
N ILE A 83 -18.75 -1.81 -22.10
CA ILE A 83 -17.48 -1.37 -22.70
C ILE A 83 -17.72 -0.13 -23.56
N LYS A 84 -17.27 1.03 -23.07
CA LYS A 84 -17.32 2.31 -23.77
C LYS A 84 -15.96 2.54 -24.44
N LEU A 85 -15.84 2.02 -25.65
CA LEU A 85 -14.58 1.98 -26.39
C LEU A 85 -14.28 3.32 -27.09
N GLY A 86 -13.04 3.79 -26.93
CA GLY A 86 -12.43 4.74 -27.86
C GLY A 86 -11.41 4.02 -28.75
N VAL A 87 -11.31 4.38 -30.03
CA VAL A 87 -10.35 3.79 -30.97
C VAL A 87 -9.50 4.88 -31.60
N LEU A 88 -8.18 4.70 -31.56
CA LEU A 88 -7.20 5.53 -32.25
C LEU A 88 -6.33 4.72 -33.20
N PHE A 89 -6.17 5.22 -34.40
CA PHE A 89 -5.13 4.81 -35.35
C PHE A 89 -4.14 5.97 -35.49
N ALA A 90 -2.84 5.68 -35.62
CA ALA A 90 -1.86 6.71 -35.95
C ALA A 90 -0.78 6.20 -36.89
N TRP A 91 -0.28 7.07 -37.75
CA TRP A 91 0.88 6.81 -38.61
C TRP A 91 1.70 8.08 -38.84
N SER A 92 3.00 7.90 -39.08
CA SER A 92 3.91 9.00 -39.37
C SER A 92 3.70 9.57 -40.77
N GLY A 93 3.70 10.91 -40.89
CA GLY A 93 3.70 11.61 -42.17
C GLY A 93 4.92 11.30 -43.06
N MET A 94 5.98 10.70 -42.51
CA MET A 94 7.10 10.17 -43.32
C MET A 94 6.67 9.05 -44.28
N HIS A 95 5.45 8.53 -44.14
CA HIS A 95 4.84 7.54 -45.01
C HIS A 95 3.62 8.06 -45.80
N GLU A 96 3.54 9.36 -46.13
CA GLU A 96 2.49 9.95 -46.99
C GLU A 96 2.20 9.15 -48.28
N ARG A 97 3.22 8.56 -48.91
CA ARG A 97 3.06 7.68 -50.11
C ARG A 97 2.29 6.38 -49.85
N MET A 98 2.05 6.02 -48.59
CA MET A 98 1.32 4.83 -48.15
C MET A 98 0.06 5.19 -47.33
N GLN A 99 -0.34 6.47 -47.27
CA GLN A 99 -1.56 6.96 -46.60
C GLN A 99 -2.76 6.01 -46.81
N ARG A 100 -3.08 5.73 -48.08
CA ARG A 100 -4.18 4.84 -48.48
C ARG A 100 -4.08 3.42 -47.89
N LYS A 101 -2.87 2.87 -47.72
CA LYS A 101 -2.70 1.53 -47.11
C LYS A 101 -3.03 1.54 -45.62
N PHE A 102 -2.74 2.62 -44.92
CA PHE A 102 -3.08 2.77 -43.50
C PHE A 102 -4.57 3.05 -43.30
N GLU A 103 -5.20 3.74 -44.25
CA GLU A 103 -6.66 3.89 -44.32
C GLU A 103 -7.34 2.54 -44.58
N GLU A 104 -6.93 1.79 -45.61
CA GLU A 104 -7.40 0.42 -45.89
C GLU A 104 -7.20 -0.52 -44.68
N LYS A 105 -6.05 -0.40 -43.98
CA LYS A 105 -5.77 -1.18 -42.76
C LYS A 105 -6.61 -0.77 -41.55
N THR A 106 -6.95 0.51 -41.45
CA THR A 106 -7.87 1.04 -40.44
C THR A 106 -9.26 0.45 -40.63
N GLU A 107 -9.76 0.43 -41.88
CA GLU A 107 -11.03 -0.23 -42.23
C GLU A 107 -11.00 -1.74 -41.97
N GLU A 108 -9.90 -2.43 -42.28
CA GLU A 108 -9.71 -3.86 -41.98
C GLU A 108 -9.90 -4.15 -40.48
N ILE A 109 -9.21 -3.41 -39.60
CA ILE A 109 -9.29 -3.59 -38.14
C ILE A 109 -10.68 -3.23 -37.61
N LEU A 110 -11.28 -2.13 -38.10
CA LEU A 110 -12.61 -1.72 -37.69
C LEU A 110 -13.69 -2.76 -38.06
N ASN A 111 -13.66 -3.28 -39.29
CA ASN A 111 -14.65 -4.23 -39.79
C ASN A 111 -14.45 -5.66 -39.26
N SER A 112 -13.21 -6.08 -38.93
CA SER A 112 -12.93 -7.44 -38.43
C SER A 112 -12.93 -7.55 -36.91
N VAL A 113 -12.50 -6.51 -36.18
CA VAL A 113 -12.35 -6.56 -34.72
C VAL A 113 -13.39 -5.70 -34.01
N VAL A 114 -13.59 -4.46 -34.45
CA VAL A 114 -14.34 -3.46 -33.66
C VAL A 114 -15.85 -3.57 -33.87
N PHE A 115 -16.36 -3.27 -35.07
CA PHE A 115 -17.81 -3.24 -35.34
C PHE A 115 -18.55 -4.57 -35.09
N PRO A 116 -17.95 -5.78 -35.32
CA PRO A 116 -18.62 -7.04 -34.97
C PRO A 116 -18.78 -7.26 -33.46
N ASN A 117 -18.03 -6.54 -32.62
CA ASN A 117 -17.97 -6.79 -31.18
C ASN A 117 -18.46 -5.65 -30.30
N TYR A 118 -18.48 -4.41 -30.81
CA TYR A 118 -18.77 -3.22 -30.02
C TYR A 118 -19.72 -2.26 -30.77
N ASN A 119 -20.76 -1.80 -30.08
CA ASN A 119 -21.59 -0.69 -30.55
C ASN A 119 -20.90 0.63 -30.18
N ILE A 120 -20.18 1.23 -31.13
CA ILE A 120 -19.30 2.38 -30.92
C ILE A 120 -19.81 3.61 -31.69
N ASP A 121 -19.78 4.80 -31.06
CA ASP A 121 -20.02 6.05 -31.78
C ASP A 121 -18.84 6.34 -32.72
N LYS A 122 -19.13 6.67 -33.98
CA LYS A 122 -18.10 7.08 -34.95
C LYS A 122 -17.28 8.27 -34.48
N GLN A 123 -17.80 9.11 -33.58
CA GLN A 123 -17.06 10.22 -32.99
C GLN A 123 -15.89 9.77 -32.10
N THR A 124 -15.92 8.56 -31.51
CA THR A 124 -14.80 8.03 -30.70
C THR A 124 -13.78 7.24 -31.52
N ILE A 125 -13.89 7.26 -32.84
CA ILE A 125 -12.92 6.67 -33.78
C ILE A 125 -12.12 7.79 -34.43
N LEU A 126 -10.80 7.79 -34.23
CA LEU A 126 -9.90 8.82 -34.73
C LEU A 126 -8.72 8.22 -35.48
N SER A 127 -8.30 8.89 -36.56
CA SER A 127 -7.04 8.62 -37.27
C SER A 127 -6.11 9.83 -37.18
N MET A 128 -4.92 9.65 -36.64
CA MET A 128 -3.97 10.72 -36.31
C MET A 128 -2.68 10.66 -37.14
N THR A 129 -2.31 11.81 -37.66
CA THR A 129 -1.07 12.13 -38.36
C THR A 129 -0.53 13.44 -37.78
N LYS A 130 0.67 13.88 -38.22
CA LYS A 130 1.22 15.17 -37.79
C LYS A 130 0.38 16.37 -38.29
N GLN A 131 -0.38 16.18 -39.37
CA GLN A 131 -1.17 17.22 -40.03
C GLN A 131 -2.56 17.41 -39.38
N ASN A 132 -3.13 16.40 -38.73
CA ASN A 132 -4.50 16.42 -38.19
C ASN A 132 -4.62 16.09 -36.69
N LYS A 133 -3.49 16.05 -35.95
CA LYS A 133 -3.46 15.82 -34.50
C LYS A 133 -4.36 16.84 -33.76
N PRO A 134 -5.43 16.40 -33.06
CA PRO A 134 -6.28 17.31 -32.29
C PRO A 134 -5.55 17.88 -31.05
N SER A 135 -6.09 18.95 -30.46
CA SER A 135 -5.63 19.42 -29.16
C SER A 135 -5.99 18.44 -28.04
N VAL A 136 -5.30 18.55 -26.90
CA VAL A 136 -5.55 17.74 -25.70
C VAL A 136 -6.99 17.88 -25.22
N GLU A 137 -7.55 19.09 -25.25
CA GLU A 137 -8.93 19.40 -24.87
C GLU A 137 -9.92 18.68 -25.79
N LYS A 138 -9.62 18.63 -27.09
CA LYS A 138 -10.47 17.93 -28.05
C LYS A 138 -10.40 16.41 -27.87
N LEU A 139 -9.23 15.85 -27.58
CA LEU A 139 -9.11 14.43 -27.21
C LEU A 139 -9.89 14.13 -25.93
N LYS A 140 -9.79 14.99 -24.89
CA LYS A 140 -10.57 14.85 -23.65
C LYS A 140 -12.07 14.86 -23.89
N GLN A 141 -12.58 15.73 -24.77
CA GLN A 141 -13.99 15.74 -25.18
C GLN A 141 -14.40 14.45 -25.90
N ILE A 142 -13.60 13.99 -26.88
CA ILE A 142 -13.92 12.79 -27.68
C ILE A 142 -13.97 11.54 -26.79
N TYR A 143 -13.04 11.41 -25.86
CA TYR A 143 -12.87 10.20 -25.04
C TYR A 143 -13.42 10.32 -23.61
N GLN A 144 -14.23 11.36 -23.33
CA GLN A 144 -14.76 11.66 -22.00
C GLN A 144 -15.48 10.46 -21.38
N ASP A 145 -16.45 9.90 -22.11
CA ASP A 145 -17.29 8.79 -21.67
C ASP A 145 -16.65 7.41 -21.85
N CYS A 146 -15.50 7.31 -22.52
CA CYS A 146 -14.82 6.03 -22.72
C CYS A 146 -14.27 5.48 -21.40
N ASN A 147 -14.23 4.15 -21.25
CA ASN A 147 -13.58 3.46 -20.12
C ASN A 147 -12.37 2.61 -20.53
N VAL A 148 -12.12 2.45 -21.83
CA VAL A 148 -10.89 1.86 -22.37
C VAL A 148 -10.60 2.40 -23.77
N LEU A 149 -9.32 2.48 -24.13
CA LEU A 149 -8.86 2.88 -25.46
C LEU A 149 -8.17 1.71 -26.17
N LEU A 150 -8.55 1.44 -27.43
CA LEU A 150 -7.76 0.67 -28.38
C LEU A 150 -6.88 1.64 -29.17
N VAL A 151 -5.56 1.48 -29.10
CA VAL A 151 -4.60 2.37 -29.76
C VAL A 151 -3.73 1.56 -30.72
N CYS A 152 -3.76 1.94 -31.99
CA CYS A 152 -3.11 1.25 -33.11
C CYS A 152 -2.04 2.17 -33.74
N PRO A 153 -0.81 2.21 -33.19
CA PRO A 153 0.32 2.86 -33.86
C PRO A 153 0.73 2.02 -35.08
N LEU A 154 0.25 2.37 -36.27
CA LEU A 154 0.45 1.61 -37.50
C LEU A 154 1.90 1.72 -38.04
N THR A 155 2.69 2.69 -37.55
CA THR A 155 4.10 2.87 -37.93
C THR A 155 4.96 3.31 -36.73
N GLY A 156 6.28 3.21 -36.87
CA GLY A 156 7.22 3.99 -36.07
C GLY A 156 7.04 5.51 -36.30
N GLY A 157 7.49 6.34 -35.35
CA GLY A 157 7.34 7.79 -35.44
C GLY A 157 5.95 8.30 -35.07
N THR A 158 5.14 7.48 -34.39
CA THR A 158 3.81 7.85 -33.86
C THR A 158 3.84 8.20 -32.37
N GLU A 159 4.99 8.09 -31.72
CA GLU A 159 5.18 8.27 -30.29
C GLU A 159 4.78 9.70 -29.87
N GLU A 160 5.30 10.72 -30.56
CA GLU A 160 4.96 12.15 -30.38
C GLU A 160 3.47 12.46 -30.65
N LEU A 161 2.81 11.67 -31.51
CA LEU A 161 1.39 11.84 -31.82
C LEU A 161 0.50 11.30 -30.70
N LEU A 162 0.87 10.16 -30.12
CA LEU A 162 0.06 9.39 -29.18
C LEU A 162 0.42 9.62 -27.69
N GLN A 163 1.56 10.24 -27.39
CA GLN A 163 1.98 10.51 -26.00
C GLN A 163 0.94 11.31 -25.20
N ASP A 164 0.18 12.20 -25.84
CA ASP A 164 -0.79 13.08 -25.18
C ASP A 164 -1.99 12.31 -24.60
N LEU A 165 -2.19 11.04 -24.97
CA LEU A 165 -3.26 10.19 -24.43
C LEU A 165 -3.14 9.97 -22.91
N VAL A 166 -1.96 10.21 -22.30
CA VAL A 166 -1.81 10.20 -20.83
C VAL A 166 -2.77 11.19 -20.15
N SER A 167 -3.07 12.30 -20.81
CA SER A 167 -3.98 13.33 -20.29
C SER A 167 -5.44 12.89 -20.19
N LEU A 168 -5.81 11.78 -20.84
CA LEU A 168 -7.17 11.22 -20.84
C LEU A 168 -7.45 10.36 -19.61
N LYS A 169 -6.41 9.90 -18.90
CA LYS A 169 -6.54 9.03 -17.72
C LYS A 169 -7.38 7.77 -17.97
N LYS A 170 -7.31 7.18 -19.18
CA LYS A 170 -7.99 5.94 -19.56
C LYS A 170 -6.97 4.83 -19.77
N PRO A 171 -7.28 3.55 -19.43
CA PRO A 171 -6.39 2.44 -19.70
C PRO A 171 -6.34 2.12 -21.20
N ILE A 172 -5.20 1.60 -21.66
CA ILE A 172 -4.87 1.51 -23.09
C ILE A 172 -4.48 0.08 -23.48
N VAL A 173 -5.20 -0.48 -24.45
CA VAL A 173 -4.78 -1.69 -25.18
C VAL A 173 -4.10 -1.23 -26.47
N LEU A 174 -2.78 -1.43 -26.55
CA LEU A 174 -1.99 -1.18 -27.75
C LEU A 174 -2.02 -2.41 -28.66
N TYR A 175 -2.44 -2.21 -29.91
CA TYR A 175 -2.30 -3.23 -30.97
C TYR A 175 -1.12 -2.86 -31.88
N GLY A 176 -0.09 -3.70 -31.86
CA GLY A 176 1.13 -3.50 -32.64
C GLY A 176 1.38 -4.63 -33.64
N GLU A 177 1.61 -4.30 -34.90
CA GLU A 177 1.91 -5.26 -35.97
C GLU A 177 3.41 -5.46 -36.21
N SER A 178 3.76 -6.56 -36.89
CA SER A 178 5.15 -6.93 -37.21
C SER A 178 5.81 -6.06 -38.28
N TYR A 179 5.07 -5.14 -38.92
CA TYR A 179 5.53 -4.32 -40.02
C TYR A 179 5.62 -2.84 -39.64
N HIS A 180 6.31 -2.05 -40.48
CA HIS A 180 6.41 -0.59 -40.39
C HIS A 180 6.89 -0.04 -39.02
N ASN A 181 7.56 -0.85 -38.20
CA ASN A 181 7.96 -0.55 -36.82
C ASN A 181 6.81 -0.31 -35.82
N SER A 182 5.61 -0.82 -36.12
CA SER A 182 4.41 -0.69 -35.26
C SER A 182 4.59 -1.28 -33.85
N ILE A 183 5.16 -2.49 -33.72
CA ILE A 183 5.53 -3.07 -32.40
C ILE A 183 6.60 -2.24 -31.68
N ALA A 184 7.54 -1.61 -32.39
CA ALA A 184 8.58 -0.80 -31.75
C ALA A 184 7.97 0.47 -31.11
N ALA A 185 7.14 1.21 -31.87
CA ALA A 185 6.39 2.34 -31.33
C ALA A 185 5.48 1.94 -30.17
N SER A 186 4.82 0.78 -30.28
CA SER A 186 3.99 0.22 -29.21
C SER A 186 4.77 -0.07 -27.92
N LEU A 187 6.02 -0.50 -28.00
CA LEU A 187 6.85 -0.79 -26.82
C LEU A 187 7.23 0.51 -26.09
N GLU A 188 7.68 1.52 -26.83
CA GLU A 188 7.99 2.86 -26.29
C GLU A 188 6.74 3.52 -25.68
N LEU A 189 5.63 3.55 -26.42
CA LEU A 189 4.35 4.10 -25.95
C LEU A 189 3.84 3.39 -24.71
N ARG A 190 3.93 2.05 -24.63
CA ARG A 190 3.51 1.31 -23.43
C ARG A 190 4.37 1.68 -22.22
N GLN A 191 5.68 1.82 -22.38
CA GLN A 191 6.55 2.24 -21.27
C GLN A 191 6.25 3.68 -20.86
N TYR A 192 6.04 4.57 -21.83
CA TYR A 192 5.67 5.96 -21.61
C TYR A 192 4.32 6.09 -20.87
N PHE A 193 3.26 5.45 -21.35
CA PHE A 193 1.94 5.50 -20.70
C PHE A 193 1.99 5.02 -19.25
N ARG A 194 2.69 3.91 -18.99
CA ARG A 194 2.89 3.43 -17.62
C ARG A 194 3.68 4.43 -16.75
N ASN A 195 4.56 5.27 -17.30
CA ASN A 195 5.28 6.29 -16.51
C ASN A 195 4.34 7.37 -15.93
N TYR A 196 3.13 7.50 -16.48
CA TYR A 196 2.05 8.36 -16.00
C TYR A 196 0.99 7.55 -15.23
N MET A 197 1.37 6.37 -14.73
CA MET A 197 0.48 5.40 -14.07
C MET A 197 -0.71 4.92 -14.92
N ILE A 198 -0.69 5.13 -16.25
CA ILE A 198 -1.76 4.70 -17.15
C ILE A 198 -1.63 3.19 -17.41
N PRO A 199 -2.61 2.36 -17.00
CA PRO A 199 -2.55 0.93 -17.21
C PRO A 199 -2.55 0.64 -18.71
N SER A 200 -1.50 -0.02 -19.22
CA SER A 200 -1.39 -0.32 -20.64
C SER A 200 -0.76 -1.68 -20.93
N VAL A 201 -1.27 -2.34 -21.96
CA VAL A 201 -0.83 -3.67 -22.44
C VAL A 201 -0.61 -3.63 -23.94
N LEU A 202 0.35 -4.41 -24.43
CA LEU A 202 0.61 -4.59 -25.87
C LEU A 202 0.13 -5.99 -26.28
N VAL A 203 -0.69 -6.05 -27.33
CA VAL A 203 -1.07 -7.27 -28.04
C VAL A 203 -0.61 -7.21 -29.49
N ASN A 204 -0.13 -8.34 -30.02
CA ASN A 204 0.39 -8.45 -31.39
C ASN A 204 -0.49 -9.33 -32.30
N LYS A 205 -1.69 -9.66 -31.84
CA LYS A 205 -2.70 -10.42 -32.60
C LYS A 205 -4.09 -9.88 -32.27
N THR A 206 -4.99 -9.95 -33.26
CA THR A 206 -6.34 -9.38 -33.18
C THR A 206 -7.29 -10.17 -32.28
N ASP A 207 -7.12 -11.49 -32.19
CA ASP A 207 -7.88 -12.40 -31.30
C ASP A 207 -7.70 -12.07 -29.80
N LEU A 208 -6.56 -11.48 -29.44
CA LEU A 208 -6.26 -11.06 -28.06
C LEU A 208 -6.83 -9.67 -27.70
N ILE A 209 -7.33 -8.89 -28.67
CA ILE A 209 -7.82 -7.52 -28.41
C ILE A 209 -9.07 -7.55 -27.53
N HIS A 210 -10.04 -8.42 -27.84
CA HIS A 210 -11.35 -8.43 -27.17
C HIS A 210 -11.24 -8.68 -25.65
N SER A 211 -10.51 -9.73 -25.27
CA SER A 211 -10.33 -10.11 -23.86
C SER A 211 -9.54 -9.06 -23.07
N LYS A 212 -8.56 -8.37 -23.69
CA LYS A 212 -7.83 -7.28 -23.05
C LYS A 212 -8.64 -6.00 -22.91
N LEU A 213 -9.51 -5.66 -23.86
CA LEU A 213 -10.44 -4.55 -23.73
C LEU A 213 -11.48 -4.80 -22.62
N GLU A 214 -12.02 -6.01 -22.54
CA GLU A 214 -12.96 -6.41 -21.47
C GLU A 214 -12.30 -6.36 -20.08
N GLU A 215 -11.10 -6.96 -19.95
CA GLU A 215 -10.31 -6.91 -18.71
C GLU A 215 -10.04 -5.46 -18.26
N PHE A 216 -9.60 -4.61 -19.18
CA PHE A 216 -9.17 -3.25 -18.84
C PHE A 216 -10.34 -2.31 -18.56
N ALA A 217 -11.45 -2.42 -19.30
CA ALA A 217 -12.68 -1.68 -19.01
C ALA A 217 -13.28 -2.09 -17.65
N THR A 218 -13.26 -3.39 -17.33
CA THR A 218 -13.75 -3.92 -16.04
C THR A 218 -12.93 -3.35 -14.88
N ARG A 219 -11.59 -3.47 -14.95
CA ARG A 219 -10.68 -2.94 -13.93
C ARG A 219 -10.78 -1.42 -13.76
N TYR A 220 -11.07 -0.69 -14.85
CA TYR A 220 -11.28 0.76 -14.80
C TYR A 220 -12.49 1.15 -13.96
N GLU A 221 -13.67 0.64 -14.27
CA GLU A 221 -14.89 0.99 -13.53
C GLU A 221 -14.87 0.47 -12.09
N GLN A 222 -14.17 -0.63 -11.82
CA GLN A 222 -14.02 -1.20 -10.48
C GLN A 222 -13.01 -0.45 -9.59
N SER A 223 -11.88 0.02 -10.14
CA SER A 223 -10.76 0.51 -9.31
C SER A 223 -9.94 1.65 -9.94
N TRP A 224 -9.50 1.53 -11.20
CA TRP A 224 -8.52 2.47 -11.74
C TRP A 224 -9.09 3.88 -11.97
N LYS A 225 -10.38 4.03 -12.30
CA LYS A 225 -11.02 5.33 -12.54
C LYS A 225 -10.82 6.29 -11.37
N HIS A 226 -11.18 5.87 -10.16
CA HIS A 226 -11.01 6.70 -8.97
C HIS A 226 -9.53 6.85 -8.55
N PHE A 227 -8.66 5.88 -8.85
CA PHE A 227 -7.22 6.01 -8.61
C PHE A 227 -6.55 7.03 -9.55
N LEU A 228 -6.94 7.09 -10.83
CA LEU A 228 -6.35 8.02 -11.79
C LEU A 228 -6.84 9.46 -11.58
N ASP A 229 -8.02 9.65 -11.00
CA ASP A 229 -8.61 10.96 -10.69
C ASP A 229 -8.28 11.51 -9.28
N LEU A 230 -7.34 10.89 -8.56
CA LEU A 230 -6.96 11.33 -7.21
C LEU A 230 -6.42 12.76 -7.17
N ARG A 231 -6.83 13.46 -6.11
CA ARG A 231 -6.34 14.80 -5.76
C ARG A 231 -5.48 14.69 -4.51
N LEU A 232 -4.19 14.96 -4.63
CA LEU A 232 -3.24 14.78 -3.50
C LEU A 232 -2.81 16.13 -2.92
N GLY A 233 -2.45 16.14 -1.63
CA GLY A 233 -1.99 17.34 -0.92
C GLY A 233 -0.57 17.23 -0.39
N LEU A 234 0.17 18.34 -0.41
CA LEU A 234 1.37 18.54 0.39
C LEU A 234 1.09 19.69 1.37
N ILE A 235 1.05 19.38 2.66
CA ILE A 235 0.84 20.39 3.72
C ILE A 235 2.21 20.75 4.31
N GLY A 236 2.60 22.02 4.18
CA GLY A 236 3.94 22.49 4.54
C GLY A 236 4.97 22.20 3.45
N GLU A 237 6.16 21.75 3.87
CA GLU A 237 7.31 21.44 3.00
C GLU A 237 7.79 20.00 3.21
N ILE A 238 8.65 19.50 2.30
CA ILE A 238 9.37 18.24 2.51
C ILE A 238 10.47 18.46 3.55
N SER A 239 10.53 17.58 4.54
CA SER A 239 11.47 17.70 5.66
C SER A 239 12.93 17.72 5.18
N PRO A 240 13.79 18.58 5.74
CA PRO A 240 15.10 18.87 5.13
C PRO A 240 16.11 17.71 5.16
N TRP A 241 15.91 16.69 5.99
CA TRP A 241 16.74 15.46 6.04
C TRP A 241 16.28 14.36 5.06
N LEU A 242 15.11 14.48 4.41
CA LEU A 242 14.68 13.57 3.34
C LEU A 242 15.43 13.90 2.04
N ILE A 243 16.76 13.73 2.06
CA ILE A 243 17.66 14.14 0.98
C ILE A 243 17.33 13.46 -0.35
N ASN A 244 16.89 12.20 -0.31
CA ASN A 244 16.51 11.43 -1.50
C ASN A 244 15.14 11.82 -2.07
N GLU A 245 14.29 12.52 -1.32
CA GLU A 245 12.95 12.91 -1.77
C GLU A 245 12.93 14.25 -2.52
N LYS A 246 13.95 15.10 -2.32
CA LYS A 246 14.01 16.44 -2.92
C LYS A 246 14.18 16.42 -4.44
N ASP A 247 14.78 15.35 -4.97
CA ASP A 247 14.90 15.12 -6.42
C ASP A 247 13.55 14.78 -7.08
N PHE A 248 12.50 14.53 -6.28
CA PHE A 248 11.15 14.21 -6.74
C PHE A 248 10.17 15.39 -6.67
N VAL A 249 10.66 16.63 -6.66
CA VAL A 249 9.82 17.85 -6.77
C VAL A 249 10.32 18.76 -7.90
N THR A 250 9.58 18.78 -9.02
CA THR A 250 9.78 19.78 -10.09
C THR A 250 9.08 21.08 -9.71
N LYS A 251 9.74 22.23 -9.91
CA LYS A 251 9.17 23.58 -9.72
C LYS A 251 8.20 24.00 -10.84
N GLU A 252 7.51 23.05 -11.47
CA GLU A 252 6.49 23.33 -12.47
C GLU A 252 5.24 23.84 -11.76
N SER A 253 5.08 25.16 -11.80
CA SER A 253 4.07 25.89 -11.03
C SER A 253 2.86 26.17 -11.91
N LEU A 254 1.82 25.34 -11.83
CA LEU A 254 0.52 25.64 -12.40
C LEU A 254 -0.37 26.29 -11.31
N GLN A 255 -0.89 27.47 -11.62
CA GLN A 255 -1.85 28.18 -10.77
C GLN A 255 -3.27 27.86 -11.23
N GLU A 256 -3.93 26.91 -10.58
CA GLU A 256 -5.37 26.75 -10.65
C GLU A 256 -5.98 26.72 -9.24
N ASN A 257 -7.13 27.40 -9.07
CA ASN A 257 -7.94 27.37 -7.85
C ASN A 257 -7.25 27.83 -6.54
N GLY A 258 -6.20 28.65 -6.63
CA GLY A 258 -5.59 29.33 -5.47
C GLY A 258 -4.59 28.52 -4.65
N GLY A 259 -4.32 27.27 -5.02
CA GLY A 259 -3.12 26.54 -4.59
C GLY A 259 -2.02 26.61 -5.66
N LEU A 260 -0.76 26.43 -5.26
CA LEU A 260 0.25 26.01 -6.24
C LEU A 260 0.08 24.51 -6.48
N GLU A 261 -0.17 24.12 -7.72
CA GLU A 261 -0.05 22.73 -8.13
C GLU A 261 1.44 22.40 -8.27
N VAL A 262 1.89 21.42 -7.48
CA VAL A 262 3.24 20.87 -7.54
C VAL A 262 3.17 19.55 -8.30
N VAL A 263 3.80 19.50 -9.46
CA VAL A 263 3.99 18.26 -10.22
C VAL A 263 5.24 17.57 -9.70
N THR A 264 5.09 16.32 -9.24
CA THR A 264 6.23 15.47 -8.89
C THR A 264 6.73 14.75 -10.15
N PRO A 265 8.05 14.70 -10.44
CA PRO A 265 8.59 13.93 -11.56
C PRO A 265 8.26 12.44 -11.43
N SER A 266 8.12 11.95 -10.18
CA SER A 266 7.91 10.54 -9.89
C SER A 266 6.60 9.98 -10.43
N PHE A 267 5.51 10.76 -10.37
CA PHE A 267 4.18 10.24 -10.69
C PHE A 267 3.42 11.12 -11.68
N ARG A 268 3.85 12.37 -11.86
CA ARG A 268 3.11 13.43 -12.56
C ARG A 268 1.65 13.56 -12.10
N LEU A 269 1.35 13.05 -10.90
CA LEU A 269 0.12 13.32 -10.18
C LEU A 269 0.22 14.73 -9.61
N PRO A 270 -0.83 15.54 -9.75
CA PRO A 270 -0.84 16.90 -9.22
C PRO A 270 -1.00 16.89 -7.70
N PHE A 271 -0.12 17.62 -7.01
CA PHE A 271 -0.24 17.90 -5.59
C PHE A 271 -0.71 19.34 -5.37
N THR A 272 -1.81 19.53 -4.65
CA THR A 272 -2.18 20.83 -4.12
C THR A 272 -1.25 21.16 -2.94
N LYS A 273 -0.39 22.17 -3.11
CA LYS A 273 0.46 22.65 -2.01
C LYS A 273 -0.35 23.58 -1.10
N ILE A 274 -0.36 23.24 0.19
CA ILE A 274 -1.05 23.96 1.26
C ILE A 274 0.01 24.47 2.24
N SER A 275 0.00 25.75 2.56
CA SER A 275 1.03 26.34 3.42
C SER A 275 0.86 25.94 4.89
N SER A 276 1.97 25.87 5.64
CA SER A 276 1.94 25.67 7.09
C SER A 276 1.10 26.74 7.81
N LYS A 277 1.13 27.99 7.30
CA LYS A 277 0.30 29.09 7.80
C LYS A 277 -1.20 28.78 7.64
N GLU A 278 -1.62 28.22 6.51
CA GLU A 278 -3.04 27.92 6.27
C GLU A 278 -3.55 26.82 7.20
N LEU A 279 -2.74 25.80 7.48
CA LEU A 279 -3.06 24.81 8.52
C LEU A 279 -3.14 25.47 9.90
N TYR A 280 -2.20 26.35 10.23
CA TYR A 280 -2.17 27.07 11.51
C TYR A 280 -3.39 28.00 11.71
N ASP A 281 -3.79 28.74 10.67
CA ASP A 281 -5.00 29.57 10.69
C ASP A 281 -6.25 28.66 10.86
N THR A 282 -6.36 27.60 10.05
CA THR A 282 -7.48 26.65 10.13
C THR A 282 -7.58 25.97 11.50
N PHE A 283 -6.43 25.69 12.14
CA PHE A 283 -6.30 25.13 13.49
C PHE A 283 -6.80 26.10 14.57
N LYS A 284 -6.50 27.40 14.45
CA LYS A 284 -7.04 28.43 15.36
C LYS A 284 -8.56 28.55 15.27
N ASP A 285 -9.12 28.33 14.08
CA ASP A 285 -10.56 28.35 13.85
C ASP A 285 -11.28 27.08 14.34
N VAL A 286 -10.57 26.07 14.88
CA VAL A 286 -11.21 24.90 15.51
C VAL A 286 -11.53 25.19 16.96
N THR A 287 -12.81 25.07 17.31
CA THR A 287 -13.26 25.28 18.69
C THR A 287 -12.83 24.13 19.61
N VAL A 288 -12.73 24.43 20.91
CA VAL A 288 -12.43 23.40 21.92
C VAL A 288 -13.53 22.34 21.98
N ASP A 289 -14.79 22.69 21.73
CA ASP A 289 -15.92 21.76 21.82
C ASP A 289 -15.97 20.77 20.64
N GLU A 290 -15.65 21.22 19.41
CA GLU A 290 -15.41 20.29 18.28
C GLU A 290 -14.27 19.31 18.60
N ALA A 291 -13.19 19.79 19.21
CA ALA A 291 -12.04 18.96 19.57
C ALA A 291 -12.33 17.97 20.71
N LYS A 292 -13.18 18.33 21.69
CA LYS A 292 -13.65 17.43 22.75
C LYS A 292 -14.39 16.22 22.19
N GLU A 293 -15.21 16.40 21.15
CA GLU A 293 -15.94 15.29 20.55
C GLU A 293 -14.99 14.22 20.00
N VAL A 294 -13.98 14.64 19.23
CA VAL A 294 -12.94 13.73 18.73
C VAL A 294 -12.12 13.13 19.88
N ALA A 295 -11.83 13.89 20.93
CA ALA A 295 -11.11 13.39 22.10
C ALA A 295 -11.88 12.29 22.85
N ILE A 296 -13.21 12.44 23.00
CA ILE A 296 -14.09 11.41 23.57
C ILE A 296 -14.05 10.15 22.70
N LEU A 297 -14.19 10.28 21.38
CA LEU A 297 -14.13 9.14 20.46
C LEU A 297 -12.77 8.41 20.54
N VAL A 298 -11.66 9.14 20.68
CA VAL A 298 -10.32 8.56 20.88
C VAL A 298 -10.25 7.84 22.24
N GLN A 299 -10.81 8.40 23.30
CA GLN A 299 -10.88 7.77 24.62
C GLN A 299 -11.74 6.50 24.59
N GLU A 300 -12.91 6.52 23.95
CA GLU A 300 -13.78 5.35 23.78
C GLU A 300 -13.08 4.22 23.01
N LEU A 301 -12.34 4.55 21.93
CA LEU A 301 -11.52 3.58 21.20
C LEU A 301 -10.40 3.00 22.09
N GLN A 302 -9.80 3.81 22.96
CA GLN A 302 -8.82 3.36 23.95
C GLN A 302 -9.46 2.52 25.08
N GLU A 303 -10.73 2.76 25.42
CA GLU A 303 -11.51 2.06 26.44
C GLU A 303 -12.18 0.76 25.96
N GLN A 304 -12.34 0.55 24.64
CA GLN A 304 -12.74 -0.76 24.09
C GLN A 304 -11.73 -1.88 24.46
N LYS A 305 -10.50 -1.49 24.84
CA LYS A 305 -9.48 -2.32 25.53
C LYS A 305 -9.95 -2.91 26.88
N VAL A 306 -10.83 -2.22 27.61
CA VAL A 306 -11.14 -2.51 29.02
C VAL A 306 -12.26 -3.56 29.16
N LYS A 307 -13.28 -3.55 28.28
CA LYS A 307 -14.41 -4.49 28.38
C LYS A 307 -14.12 -5.90 27.85
N SER A 308 -13.05 -6.10 27.08
CA SER A 308 -12.71 -7.38 26.46
C SER A 308 -11.80 -8.29 27.31
N VAL A 309 -11.26 -7.80 28.44
CA VAL A 309 -10.30 -8.55 29.28
C VAL A 309 -10.79 -8.69 30.73
N CYS A 310 -12.03 -9.15 30.95
CA CYS A 310 -12.52 -9.37 32.33
C CYS A 310 -13.61 -10.44 32.54
N CYS A 311 -13.65 -11.51 31.74
CA CYS A 311 -14.56 -12.66 31.94
C CYS A 311 -13.83 -14.01 31.97
N GLY A 312 -12.89 -14.17 32.92
CA GLY A 312 -12.10 -15.40 33.14
C GLY A 312 -12.32 -16.09 34.50
N GLY A 313 -13.39 -15.73 35.22
CA GLY A 313 -13.70 -16.29 36.53
C GLY A 313 -14.51 -17.59 36.44
N ARG A 314 -13.88 -18.75 36.65
CA ARG A 314 -14.57 -20.04 36.80
C ARG A 314 -15.57 -19.98 37.96
N LYS A 315 -16.88 -19.94 37.67
CA LYS A 315 -17.89 -20.44 38.61
C LYS A 315 -18.07 -21.94 38.36
N LYS A 316 -17.97 -22.74 39.42
CA LYS A 316 -18.42 -24.13 39.40
C LYS A 316 -19.95 -24.16 39.46
N ASP A 317 -20.56 -24.96 38.61
CA ASP A 317 -21.97 -25.33 38.76
C ASP A 317 -22.17 -26.22 39.99
N THR A 318 -23.24 -25.95 40.74
CA THR A 318 -24.00 -26.96 41.49
C THR A 318 -25.46 -26.55 41.50
N THR A 319 -26.29 -27.36 40.85
CA THR A 319 -27.75 -27.30 40.93
C THR A 319 -28.25 -27.89 42.25
N HIS A 320 -29.20 -27.24 42.93
CA HIS A 320 -30.52 -27.79 43.29
C HIS A 320 -31.29 -26.92 44.29
N SER A 321 -32.56 -27.25 44.45
CA SER A 321 -33.66 -26.49 45.04
C SER A 321 -33.92 -26.80 46.52
N GLU A 322 -34.41 -25.78 47.22
CA GLU A 322 -35.42 -25.79 48.31
C GLU A 322 -35.12 -26.46 49.68
N ASP A 323 -35.72 -25.79 50.69
CA ASP A 323 -36.09 -26.23 52.04
C ASP A 323 -35.03 -26.83 53.01
N THR A 324 -34.63 -26.04 54.02
CA THR A 324 -35.20 -26.11 55.38
C THR A 324 -34.51 -25.15 56.38
N HIS A 325 -35.21 -24.82 57.48
CA HIS A 325 -34.67 -24.03 58.60
C HIS A 325 -33.57 -24.76 59.40
N CYS A 326 -32.62 -23.99 59.97
CA CYS A 326 -32.29 -24.13 61.39
C CYS A 326 -31.65 -22.88 62.02
N HIS A 327 -31.81 -22.74 63.34
CA HIS A 327 -31.29 -21.63 64.15
C HIS A 327 -29.91 -21.92 64.75
N GLY A 328 -29.09 -20.86 64.87
CA GLY A 328 -28.48 -20.49 66.16
C GLY A 328 -27.14 -21.10 66.58
N SER A 329 -26.66 -20.56 67.72
CA SER A 329 -25.47 -20.94 68.52
C SER A 329 -24.05 -20.77 67.95
N THR A 330 -23.44 -19.64 68.31
CA THR A 330 -22.20 -19.53 69.11
C THR A 330 -21.23 -20.73 69.19
N GLY A 331 -19.94 -20.49 68.86
CA GLY A 331 -18.83 -21.40 69.19
C GLY A 331 -17.46 -20.70 69.11
N THR A 332 -16.61 -20.89 70.11
CA THR A 332 -15.36 -20.14 70.34
C THR A 332 -14.08 -20.85 69.89
N CYS A 333 -13.07 -20.03 69.55
CA CYS A 333 -11.61 -20.15 69.78
C CYS A 333 -10.94 -21.54 69.90
N GLY A 334 -9.84 -21.74 69.16
CA GLY A 334 -8.93 -22.88 69.32
C GLY A 334 -7.52 -22.62 68.76
N SER A 335 -6.66 -21.99 69.56
CA SER A 335 -5.25 -21.73 69.24
C SER A 335 -4.34 -22.95 69.45
N SER A 336 -3.31 -23.13 68.61
CA SER A 336 -2.07 -23.83 69.01
C SER A 336 -0.86 -23.37 68.18
N ASN A 337 0.35 -23.69 68.66
CA ASN A 337 1.55 -22.82 68.59
C ASN A 337 2.77 -23.53 67.95
N SER A 338 3.86 -22.78 67.71
CA SER A 338 5.24 -23.24 67.32
C SER A 338 5.40 -23.87 65.93
N GLY A 339 6.55 -23.83 65.23
CA GLY A 339 7.88 -23.23 65.43
C GLY A 339 8.85 -23.79 64.37
N SER A 340 10.07 -23.27 64.08
CA SER A 340 10.83 -22.11 64.57
C SER A 340 11.97 -21.79 63.55
N CYS A 341 12.67 -20.64 63.66
CA CYS A 341 13.73 -20.24 62.72
C CYS A 341 15.14 -20.75 63.13
N LYS A 342 15.98 -21.13 62.15
CA LYS A 342 17.46 -21.14 62.29
C LYS A 342 18.16 -20.79 60.97
N SER A 343 19.27 -20.07 61.10
CA SER A 343 20.21 -19.66 60.06
C SER A 343 21.57 -20.35 60.23
N SER A 344 22.34 -20.48 59.15
CA SER A 344 23.81 -20.61 59.18
C SER A 344 24.40 -20.42 57.78
N ASP A 345 25.56 -19.77 57.73
CA ASP A 345 26.20 -19.20 56.54
C ASP A 345 27.00 -20.20 55.69
N GLY A 346 27.45 -19.75 54.52
CA GLY A 346 28.34 -20.50 53.62
C GLY A 346 28.89 -19.63 52.49
N ASP A 347 30.02 -18.94 52.75
CA ASP A 347 30.75 -18.13 51.77
C ASP A 347 31.31 -18.96 50.61
N HIS A 348 31.09 -18.51 49.37
CA HIS A 348 31.99 -18.79 48.24
C HIS A 348 32.03 -17.61 47.26
N SER A 349 33.18 -16.92 47.24
CA SER A 349 33.49 -15.86 46.28
C SER A 349 33.81 -16.42 44.90
N CYS A 350 33.15 -15.92 43.86
CA CYS A 350 33.68 -16.02 42.49
C CYS A 350 33.46 -14.69 41.77
N SER A 351 34.56 -14.01 41.46
CA SER A 351 34.58 -12.74 40.74
C SER A 351 34.32 -12.95 39.26
N GLY A 352 33.21 -12.41 38.76
CA GLY A 352 32.90 -12.33 37.33
C GLY A 352 32.05 -11.11 37.05
N GLU A 353 32.67 -10.03 36.58
CA GLU A 353 31.94 -8.82 36.14
C GLU A 353 30.98 -9.19 35.02
N THR A 354 29.70 -9.22 35.34
CA THR A 354 28.64 -9.29 34.34
C THR A 354 27.94 -7.94 34.34
N VAL A 355 28.25 -7.10 33.35
CA VAL A 355 27.50 -5.86 33.10
C VAL A 355 26.12 -6.24 32.57
N LEU A 356 25.24 -6.66 33.49
CA LEU A 356 23.83 -6.83 33.23
C LEU A 356 23.22 -5.44 33.01
N SER A 357 23.03 -5.09 31.74
CA SER A 357 22.21 -3.95 31.34
C SER A 357 20.81 -4.14 31.93
N LYS A 358 20.53 -3.44 33.03
CA LYS A 358 19.18 -3.31 33.57
C LYS A 358 18.32 -2.65 32.49
N VAL A 359 17.55 -3.44 31.77
CA VAL A 359 16.41 -2.94 31.00
C VAL A 359 15.41 -2.43 32.04
N SER A 360 15.41 -1.12 32.28
CA SER A 360 14.40 -0.50 33.12
C SER A 360 13.05 -0.61 32.44
N THR A 361 12.06 -1.11 33.17
CA THR A 361 10.65 -1.09 32.74
C THR A 361 10.11 0.34 32.91
N GLU A 362 10.64 1.28 32.15
CA GLU A 362 10.20 2.67 32.14
C GLU A 362 8.92 2.80 31.32
N SER A 363 7.85 3.24 31.99
CA SER A 363 6.59 3.59 31.36
C SER A 363 6.77 4.79 30.42
N LEU A 364 6.14 4.74 29.24
CA LEU A 364 6.14 5.86 28.31
C LEU A 364 5.54 7.14 28.93
N PRO A 365 5.99 8.35 28.51
CA PRO A 365 5.44 9.61 29.02
C PRO A 365 3.93 9.71 28.84
N VAL A 366 3.23 10.11 29.90
CA VAL A 366 1.78 10.33 29.90
C VAL A 366 1.45 11.64 29.18
N VAL A 367 0.40 11.62 28.35
CA VAL A 367 -0.10 12.81 27.65
C VAL A 367 -0.94 13.68 28.60
N PRO A 368 -0.65 14.99 28.75
CA PRO A 368 -1.55 15.91 29.42
C PRO A 368 -2.88 16.06 28.69
N THR A 369 -4.01 16.10 29.41
CA THR A 369 -5.36 16.18 28.80
C THR A 369 -5.50 17.30 27.77
N ASP A 370 -4.95 18.48 28.04
CA ASP A 370 -5.00 19.63 27.13
C ASP A 370 -4.25 19.36 25.80
N SER A 371 -3.19 18.54 25.83
CA SER A 371 -2.46 18.14 24.62
C SER A 371 -3.30 17.27 23.68
N LEU A 372 -4.21 16.45 24.23
CA LEU A 372 -5.17 15.69 23.42
C LEU A 372 -6.14 16.62 22.69
N ILE A 373 -6.67 17.64 23.37
CA ILE A 373 -7.55 18.65 22.74
C ILE A 373 -6.84 19.36 21.58
N GLU A 374 -5.60 19.83 21.77
CA GLU A 374 -4.86 20.49 20.68
C GLU A 374 -4.54 19.51 19.53
N ALA A 375 -4.21 18.24 19.81
CA ALA A 375 -4.01 17.23 18.76
C ALA A 375 -5.31 16.92 17.98
N CYS A 376 -6.46 16.91 18.66
CA CYS A 376 -7.78 16.78 18.03
C CYS A 376 -8.13 18.00 17.16
N LYS A 377 -7.75 19.22 17.55
CA LYS A 377 -7.86 20.40 16.67
C LYS A 377 -7.05 20.25 15.39
N VAL A 378 -5.83 19.71 15.46
CA VAL A 378 -5.01 19.46 14.26
C VAL A 378 -5.69 18.46 13.32
N TYR A 379 -6.29 17.38 13.85
CA TYR A 379 -7.09 16.45 13.05
C TYR A 379 -8.26 17.16 12.34
N ILE A 380 -9.05 17.96 13.05
CA ILE A 380 -10.18 18.70 12.46
C ILE A 380 -9.70 19.74 11.43
N ALA A 381 -8.59 20.42 11.68
CA ALA A 381 -8.02 21.39 10.76
C ALA A 381 -7.55 20.73 9.45
N ILE A 382 -6.85 19.59 9.55
CA ILE A 382 -6.50 18.77 8.39
C ILE A 382 -7.77 18.34 7.65
N GLN A 383 -8.81 17.84 8.34
CA GLN A 383 -10.07 17.45 7.71
C GLN A 383 -10.77 18.61 6.98
N ARG A 384 -10.77 19.82 7.55
CA ARG A 384 -11.29 21.03 6.89
C ARG A 384 -10.51 21.33 5.60
N LEU A 385 -9.19 21.19 5.60
CA LEU A 385 -8.35 21.36 4.40
C LEU A 385 -8.58 20.27 3.35
N LEU A 386 -8.66 19.00 3.75
CA LEU A 386 -8.96 17.88 2.86
C LEU A 386 -10.30 18.09 2.15
N ASN A 387 -11.32 18.58 2.87
CA ASN A 387 -12.62 18.91 2.29
C ASN A 387 -12.56 20.15 1.38
N LYS A 388 -11.88 21.23 1.81
CA LYS A 388 -11.71 22.47 1.03
C LYS A 388 -11.09 22.21 -0.35
N TYR A 389 -10.01 21.43 -0.39
CA TYR A 389 -9.27 21.12 -1.62
C TYR A 389 -9.72 19.83 -2.32
N LYS A 390 -10.72 19.12 -1.74
CA LYS A 390 -11.26 17.83 -2.19
C LYS A 390 -10.17 16.78 -2.38
N LEU A 391 -9.38 16.54 -1.33
CA LEU A 391 -8.20 15.67 -1.37
C LEU A 391 -8.53 14.22 -0.98
N ASP A 392 -7.81 13.29 -1.60
CA ASP A 392 -7.93 11.84 -1.40
C ASP A 392 -6.78 11.21 -0.61
N GLY A 393 -5.69 11.94 -0.50
CA GLY A 393 -4.55 11.62 0.34
C GLY A 393 -3.64 12.84 0.45
N PHE A 394 -2.75 12.86 1.43
CA PHE A 394 -1.82 13.96 1.62
C PHE A 394 -0.54 13.52 2.33
N THR A 395 0.48 14.35 2.27
CA THR A 395 1.65 14.23 3.12
C THR A 395 1.89 15.56 3.84
N ILE A 396 2.49 15.53 5.03
CA ILE A 396 2.60 16.70 5.90
C ILE A 396 4.01 16.88 6.46
N GLY A 397 4.60 18.06 6.24
CA GLY A 397 5.87 18.50 6.80
C GLY A 397 5.74 18.83 8.29
N CYS A 398 5.80 17.81 9.15
CA CYS A 398 5.44 17.92 10.57
C CYS A 398 6.28 18.93 11.37
N PHE A 399 7.57 19.09 11.06
CA PHE A 399 8.50 19.75 12.00
C PHE A 399 8.37 21.26 12.11
N ASP A 400 8.25 21.97 10.98
CA ASP A 400 8.03 23.43 11.00
C ASP A 400 6.72 23.78 11.72
N LEU A 401 5.72 22.90 11.59
CA LEU A 401 4.41 23.03 12.22
C LEU A 401 4.45 22.88 13.75
N ILE A 402 5.24 21.94 14.28
CA ILE A 402 5.30 21.64 15.73
C ILE A 402 5.70 22.89 16.54
N ALA A 403 6.56 23.76 16.00
CA ALA A 403 6.96 25.00 16.65
C ALA A 403 5.79 25.98 16.84
N ASP A 404 4.92 26.10 15.82
CA ASP A 404 3.81 27.06 15.79
C ASP A 404 2.56 26.55 16.50
N ILE A 405 2.14 25.29 16.27
CA ILE A 405 0.93 24.70 16.90
C ILE A 405 1.19 24.10 18.30
N LYS A 406 2.46 23.90 18.70
CA LYS A 406 2.87 23.29 19.99
C LYS A 406 2.32 21.89 20.26
N THR A 407 1.88 21.20 19.22
CA THR A 407 1.46 19.78 19.22
C THR A 407 1.90 19.14 17.90
N THR A 408 1.53 17.88 17.64
CA THR A 408 1.96 17.16 16.43
C THR A 408 0.76 16.61 15.65
N PRO A 409 0.90 16.34 14.34
CA PRO A 409 -0.14 15.66 13.55
C PRO A 409 -0.18 14.14 13.77
N CYS A 410 0.64 13.57 14.66
CA CYS A 410 0.78 12.12 14.80
C CYS A 410 -0.55 11.42 15.15
N LEU A 411 -1.37 11.99 16.05
CA LEU A 411 -2.72 11.49 16.30
C LEU A 411 -3.60 11.54 15.04
N ALA A 412 -3.59 12.67 14.32
CA ALA A 412 -4.39 12.83 13.10
C ALA A 412 -4.03 11.78 12.04
N LEU A 413 -2.74 11.55 11.79
CA LEU A 413 -2.23 10.52 10.87
C LEU A 413 -2.61 9.10 11.31
N GLY A 414 -2.62 8.82 12.62
CA GLY A 414 -3.05 7.53 13.16
C GLY A 414 -4.52 7.25 12.89
N LEU A 415 -5.38 8.24 13.14
CA LEU A 415 -6.81 8.18 12.85
C LEU A 415 -7.08 8.05 11.34
N LEU A 416 -6.47 8.91 10.53
CA LEU A 416 -6.69 9.02 9.08
C LEU A 416 -6.27 7.78 8.30
N ASN A 417 -5.22 7.08 8.75
CA ASN A 417 -4.79 5.83 8.12
C ASN A 417 -5.46 4.57 8.70
N GLY A 418 -5.99 4.62 9.93
CA GLY A 418 -6.49 3.43 10.63
C GLY A 418 -8.01 3.27 10.65
N ILE A 419 -8.77 4.37 10.76
CA ILE A 419 -10.21 4.33 10.98
C ILE A 419 -10.95 4.46 9.63
N PRO A 420 -11.72 3.44 9.18
CA PRO A 420 -12.41 3.47 7.89
C PRO A 420 -13.38 4.66 7.76
N GLN A 421 -14.17 4.91 8.81
CA GLN A 421 -15.14 6.00 8.90
C GLN A 421 -15.26 6.49 10.36
N LEU A 422 -15.32 7.80 10.54
CA LEU A 422 -15.66 8.47 11.81
C LEU A 422 -16.81 9.44 11.55
N LYS A 423 -17.95 9.25 12.20
CA LYS A 423 -19.10 10.16 12.07
C LYS A 423 -19.14 11.11 13.25
N LEU A 424 -19.09 12.41 12.97
CA LEU A 424 -19.26 13.46 13.99
C LEU A 424 -20.74 13.76 14.24
N SER A 425 -21.02 14.40 15.37
CA SER A 425 -22.36 14.76 15.87
C SER A 425 -23.10 15.74 14.95
N ASP A 426 -22.37 16.59 14.23
CA ASP A 426 -22.89 17.48 13.18
C ASP A 426 -23.26 16.75 11.87
N GLY A 427 -23.10 15.42 11.85
CA GLY A 427 -23.41 14.56 10.71
C GLY A 427 -22.27 14.40 9.69
N LYS A 428 -21.13 15.09 9.85
CA LYS A 428 -19.98 14.91 8.96
C LYS A 428 -19.43 13.49 9.06
N LEU A 429 -19.38 12.81 7.93
CA LEU A 429 -18.71 11.51 7.79
C LEU A 429 -17.28 11.73 7.31
N LEU A 430 -16.33 11.50 8.20
CA LEU A 430 -14.91 11.50 7.90
C LEU A 430 -14.52 10.08 7.48
N THR A 431 -13.67 9.96 6.46
CA THR A 431 -13.25 8.67 5.90
C THR A 431 -11.75 8.49 6.01
N MET A 432 -11.29 7.24 5.96
CA MET A 432 -9.87 6.90 5.84
C MET A 432 -9.26 7.60 4.62
N LYS A 433 -8.11 8.25 4.82
CA LYS A 433 -7.35 8.96 3.79
C LYS A 433 -5.87 8.66 3.99
N ALA A 434 -5.22 8.16 2.94
CA ALA A 434 -3.79 7.87 2.96
C ALA A 434 -3.02 9.14 3.36
N SER A 435 -2.24 9.03 4.43
CA SER A 435 -1.58 10.19 5.01
C SER A 435 -0.16 9.87 5.49
N ALA A 436 0.83 10.43 4.81
CA ALA A 436 2.24 10.19 5.08
C ALA A 436 2.86 11.31 5.94
N CYS A 437 3.94 10.96 6.63
CA CYS A 437 4.68 11.86 7.51
C CYS A 437 5.79 12.61 6.74
N GLU A 438 6.29 13.68 7.35
CA GLU A 438 7.50 14.42 6.94
C GLU A 438 7.49 15.05 5.54
N GLY A 439 6.34 15.08 4.85
CA GLY A 439 6.24 15.53 3.46
C GLY A 439 6.72 14.49 2.45
N GLU A 440 6.91 13.23 2.87
CA GLU A 440 7.34 12.12 2.02
C GLU A 440 6.23 11.74 1.02
N LEU A 441 6.58 11.59 -0.27
CA LEU A 441 5.65 11.41 -1.39
C LEU A 441 5.57 9.95 -1.90
N ASN A 442 6.67 9.21 -1.85
CA ASN A 442 6.79 7.84 -2.35
C ASN A 442 6.04 6.83 -1.45
N SER A 443 6.24 6.91 -0.14
CA SER A 443 5.44 6.24 0.89
C SER A 443 3.97 6.63 0.78
N LEU A 444 3.63 7.91 0.58
CA LEU A 444 2.22 8.30 0.37
C LEU A 444 1.58 7.53 -0.79
N LEU A 445 2.27 7.39 -1.93
CA LEU A 445 1.75 6.57 -3.03
C LEU A 445 1.55 5.12 -2.58
N ALA A 446 2.56 4.49 -1.98
CA ALA A 446 2.42 3.11 -1.51
C ALA A 446 1.26 2.95 -0.50
N MET A 447 1.02 3.95 0.36
CA MET A 447 -0.12 3.99 1.28
C MET A 447 -1.46 4.06 0.54
N ILE A 448 -1.57 4.91 -0.49
CA ILE A 448 -2.74 5.00 -1.38
C ILE A 448 -3.00 3.65 -2.07
N LEU A 449 -1.96 3.01 -2.61
CA LEU A 449 -2.08 1.75 -3.34
C LEU A 449 -2.58 0.63 -2.40
N CYS A 450 -1.95 0.47 -1.25
CA CYS A 450 -2.38 -0.49 -0.22
C CYS A 450 -3.82 -0.26 0.25
N GLN A 451 -4.22 1.00 0.49
CA GLN A 451 -5.58 1.30 0.92
C GLN A 451 -6.61 1.04 -0.19
N LYS A 452 -6.32 1.37 -1.45
CA LYS A 452 -7.29 1.21 -2.55
C LYS A 452 -7.40 -0.20 -3.10
N PHE A 453 -6.28 -0.91 -3.27
CA PHE A 453 -6.25 -2.21 -3.95
C PHE A 453 -6.25 -3.40 -2.99
N LEU A 454 -5.80 -3.22 -1.74
CA LEU A 454 -5.78 -4.28 -0.72
C LEU A 454 -6.78 -4.02 0.44
N ASN A 455 -7.34 -2.81 0.54
CA ASN A 455 -8.16 -2.36 1.68
C ASN A 455 -7.46 -2.58 3.04
N LYS A 456 -6.18 -2.19 3.10
CA LYS A 456 -5.32 -2.31 4.29
C LYS A 456 -4.74 -0.97 4.71
N SER A 457 -4.48 -0.84 6.00
CA SER A 457 -3.78 0.29 6.61
C SER A 457 -2.30 -0.03 6.81
N PRO A 458 -1.39 0.40 5.90
CA PRO A 458 0.05 0.21 6.10
C PRO A 458 0.61 1.13 7.19
N PHE A 459 1.62 0.63 7.90
CA PHE A 459 2.40 1.35 8.89
C PHE A 459 3.69 1.90 8.27
N MET A 460 3.78 3.22 8.12
CA MET A 460 4.99 3.92 7.71
C MET A 460 5.99 3.99 8.87
N ALA A 461 7.23 3.55 8.65
CA ALA A 461 8.25 3.50 9.69
C ALA A 461 9.70 3.63 9.18
N ASN A 462 10.57 4.09 10.06
CA ASN A 462 12.03 4.06 9.88
C ASN A 462 12.57 2.67 10.18
N ILE A 463 13.55 2.20 9.43
CA ILE A 463 14.51 1.20 9.94
C ILE A 463 15.38 1.92 10.97
N VAL A 464 15.42 1.40 12.20
CA VAL A 464 16.15 2.00 13.33
C VAL A 464 17.22 1.08 13.93
N ASP A 465 17.21 -0.20 13.56
CA ASP A 465 18.26 -1.16 13.87
C ASP A 465 18.19 -2.34 12.88
N PHE A 466 19.30 -3.05 12.67
CA PHE A 466 19.32 -4.29 11.92
C PHE A 466 20.42 -5.23 12.43
N THR A 467 20.11 -6.53 12.54
CA THR A 467 21.04 -7.55 13.03
C THR A 467 21.16 -8.67 11.99
N PRO A 468 22.27 -8.73 11.24
CA PRO A 468 22.55 -9.82 10.31
C PRO A 468 23.03 -11.06 11.05
N SER A 469 22.47 -12.22 10.70
CA SER A 469 22.78 -13.46 11.40
C SER A 469 24.03 -14.14 10.87
N GLN A 470 24.99 -14.42 11.75
CA GLN A 470 26.18 -15.22 11.41
C GLN A 470 25.86 -16.69 11.05
N ASN A 471 24.67 -17.20 11.41
CA ASN A 471 24.24 -18.58 11.18
C ASN A 471 22.89 -18.71 10.44
N GLY A 472 22.32 -17.60 9.96
CA GLY A 472 21.03 -17.53 9.26
C GLY A 472 19.79 -17.81 10.13
N MET A 473 19.91 -17.74 11.46
CA MET A 473 18.76 -17.92 12.35
C MET A 473 17.99 -16.61 12.60
N GLU A 474 18.70 -15.53 12.90
CA GLU A 474 18.17 -14.28 13.44
C GLU A 474 18.57 -13.10 12.54
N ASP A 475 18.05 -13.06 11.31
CA ASP A 475 18.17 -11.90 10.41
C ASP A 475 17.02 -10.93 10.75
N GLU A 476 17.34 -9.88 11.50
CA GLU A 476 16.33 -9.04 12.16
C GLU A 476 16.40 -7.57 11.74
N LEU A 477 15.23 -6.94 11.65
CA LEU A 477 15.05 -5.50 11.54
C LEU A 477 14.27 -5.00 12.76
N LEU A 478 14.67 -3.86 13.32
CA LEU A 478 13.81 -3.06 14.18
C LEU A 478 13.30 -1.87 13.37
N ILE A 479 11.97 -1.70 13.34
CA ILE A 479 11.34 -0.52 12.76
C ILE A 479 10.64 0.32 13.82
N ALA A 480 10.63 1.64 13.66
CA ALA A 480 9.93 2.54 14.57
C ALA A 480 9.38 3.81 13.89
N HIS A 481 8.29 4.36 14.44
CA HIS A 481 7.74 5.65 14.02
C HIS A 481 6.87 6.33 15.09
N CYS A 482 6.68 7.65 14.98
CA CYS A 482 5.93 8.45 15.97
C CYS A 482 4.40 8.29 15.89
N THR A 483 3.91 7.62 14.86
CA THR A 483 2.49 7.24 14.71
C THR A 483 2.36 5.99 13.86
N ALA A 484 1.28 5.25 14.07
CA ALA A 484 0.89 4.06 13.31
C ALA A 484 -0.64 4.07 13.11
N PRO A 485 -1.18 3.40 12.08
CA PRO A 485 -2.61 3.39 11.83
C PRO A 485 -3.40 2.79 13.00
N MET A 486 -4.37 3.55 13.51
CA MET A 486 -5.28 3.15 14.58
C MET A 486 -6.38 2.24 14.04
N ILE A 487 -6.02 0.98 13.76
CA ILE A 487 -6.93 -0.02 13.19
C ILE A 487 -7.95 -0.46 14.26
N PRO A 488 -9.27 -0.39 14.01
CA PRO A 488 -10.29 -0.86 14.95
C PRO A 488 -10.04 -2.31 15.42
N GLY A 489 -10.06 -2.51 16.74
CA GLY A 489 -9.78 -3.81 17.37
C GLY A 489 -8.32 -4.02 17.77
N LEU A 490 -7.37 -3.19 17.33
CA LEU A 490 -6.00 -3.18 17.88
C LEU A 490 -5.90 -2.23 19.09
N PRO A 491 -5.28 -2.64 20.21
CA PRO A 491 -5.00 -1.74 21.31
C PRO A 491 -4.02 -0.63 20.89
N PHE A 492 -4.12 0.54 21.53
CA PHE A 492 -3.12 1.60 21.38
C PHE A 492 -2.93 2.38 22.69
N GLU A 493 -1.87 3.17 22.73
CA GLU A 493 -1.49 4.06 23.82
C GLU A 493 -1.11 5.43 23.24
N LEU A 494 -1.59 6.49 23.90
CA LEU A 494 -1.18 7.86 23.61
C LEU A 494 0.02 8.23 24.49
N THR A 495 1.03 8.83 23.88
CA THR A 495 2.25 9.30 24.57
C THR A 495 2.76 10.58 23.90
N THR A 496 3.81 11.21 24.40
CA THR A 496 4.39 12.41 23.77
C THR A 496 5.20 12.06 22.53
N HIS A 497 5.46 13.02 21.63
CA HIS A 497 6.39 12.84 20.51
C HIS A 497 7.82 12.55 21.01
N PHE A 498 8.60 11.75 20.25
CA PHE A 498 9.93 11.32 20.71
C PHE A 498 10.93 12.47 20.73
N GLU A 499 11.11 13.12 19.58
CA GLU A 499 12.17 14.09 19.33
C GLU A 499 11.94 15.42 20.05
N SER A 500 10.67 15.79 20.29
CA SER A 500 10.31 17.05 20.95
C SER A 500 9.83 16.90 22.39
N GLY A 501 9.48 15.68 22.84
CA GLY A 501 8.87 15.44 24.15
C GLY A 501 7.47 16.04 24.35
N THR A 502 6.86 16.61 23.31
CA THR A 502 5.60 17.39 23.36
C THR A 502 4.50 16.81 22.46
N GLY A 503 3.28 17.36 22.55
CA GLY A 503 2.14 16.94 21.72
C GLY A 503 1.71 15.49 21.94
N VAL A 504 1.00 14.92 20.97
CA VAL A 504 0.42 13.56 21.06
C VAL A 504 0.89 12.68 19.91
N ALA A 505 1.58 11.62 20.28
CA ALA A 505 2.04 10.52 19.43
C ALA A 505 1.28 9.23 19.76
N VAL A 506 1.29 8.28 18.81
CA VAL A 506 0.49 7.05 18.90
C VAL A 506 1.39 5.82 18.89
N ARG A 507 1.22 4.97 19.89
CA ARG A 507 1.79 3.62 19.94
C ARG A 507 0.67 2.60 19.72
N VAL A 508 0.70 1.85 18.63
CA VAL A 508 -0.28 0.78 18.37
C VAL A 508 0.33 -0.56 18.75
N ASP A 509 -0.43 -1.40 19.47
CA ASP A 509 -0.10 -2.79 19.71
C ASP A 509 -0.47 -3.60 18.46
N MET A 510 0.53 -3.76 17.59
CA MET A 510 0.41 -4.48 16.33
C MET A 510 0.56 -6.00 16.52
N PRO A 511 -0.13 -6.85 15.72
CA PRO A 511 -0.07 -8.31 15.86
C PRO A 511 1.35 -8.89 15.77
N THR A 512 1.71 -9.75 16.74
CA THR A 512 3.01 -10.42 16.82
C THR A 512 2.91 -11.91 17.10
N VAL A 513 3.93 -12.68 16.71
CA VAL A 513 4.07 -14.11 17.06
C VAL A 513 5.13 -14.35 18.13
N THR A 514 4.81 -15.18 19.12
CA THR A 514 5.78 -15.65 20.12
C THR A 514 6.38 -17.01 19.71
N GLY A 515 7.58 -17.33 20.23
CA GLY A 515 8.17 -18.68 20.10
C GLY A 515 9.09 -18.93 18.90
N LEU A 516 9.44 -17.91 18.09
CA LEU A 516 10.32 -18.07 16.92
C LEU A 516 11.80 -18.41 17.21
N LYS A 517 12.22 -18.55 18.47
CA LYS A 517 13.64 -18.69 18.86
C LYS A 517 14.41 -19.82 18.14
N ASN A 518 13.72 -20.86 17.67
CA ASN A 518 14.32 -22.01 16.99
C ASN A 518 14.01 -22.08 15.49
N VAL A 519 13.38 -21.06 14.89
CA VAL A 519 13.02 -21.03 13.48
C VAL A 519 14.03 -20.22 12.69
N LYS A 520 14.78 -20.90 11.81
CA LYS A 520 15.70 -20.25 10.87
C LYS A 520 14.95 -19.21 10.04
N SER A 521 15.56 -18.04 9.85
CA SER A 521 15.00 -16.96 9.03
C SER A 521 14.65 -17.46 7.62
N GLY A 522 15.54 -18.26 7.01
CA GLY A 522 15.29 -18.92 5.71
C GLY A 522 14.20 -19.99 5.66
N HIS A 523 13.58 -20.33 6.79
CA HIS A 523 12.47 -21.30 6.89
C HIS A 523 11.16 -20.63 7.33
N MET A 524 11.15 -19.32 7.56
CA MET A 524 9.94 -18.57 7.84
C MET A 524 9.17 -18.29 6.55
N ASN A 525 8.21 -19.16 6.27
CA ASN A 525 7.23 -18.98 5.22
C ASN A 525 5.82 -19.15 5.80
N GLY A 526 4.80 -18.87 4.99
CA GLY A 526 3.41 -18.94 5.42
C GLY A 526 2.98 -20.31 5.99
N LYS A 527 3.62 -21.43 5.60
CA LYS A 527 3.32 -22.76 6.20
C LYS A 527 3.89 -22.86 7.61
N THR A 528 5.15 -22.45 7.81
CA THR A 528 5.80 -22.44 9.13
C THR A 528 5.06 -21.54 10.11
N VAL A 529 4.65 -20.35 9.66
CA VAL A 529 3.93 -19.39 10.51
C VAL A 529 2.48 -19.81 10.74
N ALA A 530 1.80 -20.42 9.76
CA ALA A 530 0.48 -21.02 9.98
C ALA A 530 0.52 -22.21 10.96
N ALA A 531 1.57 -23.04 10.92
CA ALA A 531 1.77 -24.14 11.86
C ALA A 531 2.01 -23.66 13.31
N LEU A 532 2.48 -22.43 13.49
CA LEU A 532 2.58 -21.75 14.78
C LEU A 532 1.30 -21.01 15.19
N GLY A 533 0.20 -21.14 14.44
CA GLY A 533 -1.07 -20.43 14.68
C GLY A 533 -0.98 -18.93 14.44
N ALA A 534 0.03 -18.48 13.70
CA ALA A 534 0.54 -17.11 13.75
C ALA A 534 0.38 -16.32 12.44
N SER A 535 -0.52 -16.75 11.54
CA SER A 535 -0.72 -16.12 10.23
C SER A 535 -1.04 -14.62 10.29
N SER A 536 -1.58 -14.12 11.41
CA SER A 536 -1.82 -12.69 11.67
C SER A 536 -0.55 -11.86 11.89
N ALA A 537 0.60 -12.49 12.14
CA ALA A 537 1.90 -11.85 12.29
C ALA A 537 2.73 -11.82 10.99
N MET A 538 2.22 -12.44 9.91
CA MET A 538 2.79 -12.29 8.57
C MET A 538 2.52 -10.87 8.06
N ALA A 539 3.57 -10.25 7.53
CA ALA A 539 3.48 -8.95 6.88
C ALA A 539 4.41 -8.88 5.67
N THR A 540 4.31 -7.80 4.91
CA THR A 540 5.20 -7.47 3.81
C THR A 540 5.80 -6.09 4.08
N LEU A 541 7.11 -5.95 3.94
CA LEU A 541 7.77 -4.64 3.82
C LEU A 541 7.70 -4.17 2.37
N ILE A 542 7.40 -2.89 2.18
CA ILE A 542 7.34 -2.22 0.88
C ILE A 542 8.24 -0.98 0.94
N LYS A 543 9.06 -0.78 -0.09
CA LYS A 543 9.74 0.48 -0.36
C LYS A 543 9.64 0.88 -1.83
N ILE A 544 9.02 2.02 -2.12
CA ILE A 544 9.12 2.64 -3.44
C ILE A 544 10.49 3.37 -3.51
N LYS A 545 11.30 3.04 -4.53
CA LYS A 545 12.59 3.69 -4.81
C LYS A 545 12.45 4.94 -5.68
N ASN A 546 11.54 4.88 -6.64
CA ASN A 546 11.26 5.92 -7.63
C ASN A 546 9.87 5.68 -8.24
N THR A 547 9.55 6.36 -9.35
CA THR A 547 8.34 6.25 -10.17
C THR A 547 7.70 4.84 -10.27
N ARG A 548 8.52 3.78 -10.33
CA ARG A 548 8.15 2.45 -10.84
C ARG A 548 8.90 1.29 -10.21
N ASP A 549 10.01 1.54 -9.52
CA ASP A 549 10.79 0.48 -8.89
C ASP A 549 10.38 0.34 -7.42
N VAL A 550 9.89 -0.84 -7.05
CA VAL A 550 9.47 -1.16 -5.68
C VAL A 550 10.27 -2.35 -5.14
N ILE A 551 10.70 -2.26 -3.88
CA ILE A 551 11.22 -3.39 -3.10
C ILE A 551 10.07 -3.98 -2.32
N ILE A 552 9.93 -5.30 -2.36
CA ILE A 552 9.05 -6.03 -1.45
C ILE A 552 9.80 -7.16 -0.77
N ALA A 553 9.49 -7.40 0.50
CA ALA A 553 10.06 -8.49 1.30
C ALA A 553 9.01 -9.08 2.24
N PRO A 554 8.82 -10.42 2.30
CA PRO A 554 7.98 -11.03 3.32
C PRO A 554 8.70 -10.95 4.67
N VAL A 555 7.97 -10.57 5.72
CA VAL A 555 8.50 -10.47 7.08
C VAL A 555 7.55 -11.10 8.08
N VAL A 556 8.09 -11.45 9.24
CA VAL A 556 7.30 -11.90 10.40
C VAL A 556 7.52 -10.93 11.55
N VAL A 557 6.43 -10.34 12.05
CA VAL A 557 6.47 -9.43 13.20
C VAL A 557 6.44 -10.28 14.47
N TYR A 558 7.51 -10.25 15.27
CA TYR A 558 7.68 -11.23 16.34
C TYR A 558 7.84 -10.63 17.74
N ASP A 559 8.16 -9.34 17.86
CA ASP A 559 8.24 -8.67 19.16
C ASP A 559 7.92 -7.17 19.06
N LYS A 560 7.61 -6.58 20.22
CA LYS A 560 7.28 -5.16 20.41
C LYS A 560 8.20 -4.58 21.46
N GLU A 561 9.07 -3.64 21.09
CA GLU A 561 9.96 -2.99 22.05
C GLU A 561 9.28 -1.81 22.76
N THR A 562 9.83 -1.47 23.94
CA THR A 562 9.59 -0.19 24.62
C THR A 562 10.95 0.44 24.89
N SER A 563 11.34 1.44 24.09
CA SER A 563 12.52 2.26 24.35
C SER A 563 12.13 3.74 24.35
N LEU A 564 12.50 4.47 25.40
CA LEU A 564 12.31 5.93 25.44
C LEU A 564 13.20 6.66 24.42
N LEU A 565 14.27 6.01 23.96
CA LEU A 565 15.26 6.54 23.01
C LEU A 565 14.88 6.30 21.53
N ARG A 566 13.60 5.97 21.26
CA ARG A 566 13.07 5.77 19.91
C ARG A 566 11.64 6.32 19.79
N CYS A 567 11.17 6.40 18.55
CA CYS A 567 9.78 6.68 18.20
C CYS A 567 8.80 5.63 18.78
N ARG A 568 7.48 5.82 18.67
CA ARG A 568 6.51 5.24 19.62
C ARG A 568 5.99 3.83 19.30
N THR A 569 5.58 3.58 18.07
CA THR A 569 5.32 2.18 17.63
C THR A 569 6.66 1.57 17.24
N GLN A 570 7.10 0.51 17.92
CA GLN A 570 8.40 -0.14 17.74
C GLN A 570 8.20 -1.65 17.54
N LEU A 571 8.61 -2.19 16.39
CA LEU A 571 8.35 -3.59 16.02
C LEU A 571 9.64 -4.28 15.58
N ARG A 572 9.91 -5.46 16.14
CA ARG A 572 10.94 -6.37 15.65
C ARG A 572 10.36 -7.27 14.57
N LEU A 573 11.01 -7.25 13.43
CA LEU A 573 10.71 -8.04 12.25
C LEU A 573 11.85 -9.04 12.04
N ARG A 574 11.53 -10.23 11.53
CA ARG A 574 12.53 -11.17 11.03
C ARG A 574 12.23 -11.50 9.58
N MET A 575 13.28 -11.62 8.77
CA MET A 575 13.22 -11.76 7.32
C MET A 575 14.43 -12.55 6.79
N GLN A 576 14.51 -12.85 5.50
CA GLN A 576 15.73 -13.45 4.93
C GLN A 576 16.72 -12.37 4.50
N ARG A 577 18.02 -12.58 4.80
CA ARG A 577 19.14 -11.80 4.24
C ARG A 577 18.96 -10.29 4.45
N VAL A 578 18.86 -9.89 5.72
CA VAL A 578 18.60 -8.49 6.09
C VAL A 578 19.65 -7.52 5.53
N ASN A 579 20.92 -7.93 5.42
CA ASN A 579 21.96 -7.15 4.74
C ASN A 579 21.58 -6.81 3.30
N ASP A 580 21.23 -7.82 2.48
CA ASP A 580 20.85 -7.60 1.08
C ASP A 580 19.69 -6.60 0.96
N PHE A 581 18.73 -6.61 1.89
CA PHE A 581 17.60 -5.69 1.91
C PHE A 581 17.99 -4.26 2.33
N VAL A 582 18.85 -4.12 3.35
CA VAL A 582 19.36 -2.81 3.80
C VAL A 582 20.28 -2.20 2.73
N ASP A 583 21.12 -2.99 2.08
CA ASP A 583 21.99 -2.54 0.98
C ASP A 583 21.19 -2.17 -0.29
N SER A 584 19.99 -2.73 -0.48
CA SER A 584 19.15 -2.45 -1.65
C SER A 584 18.17 -1.29 -1.45
N THR A 585 17.99 -0.78 -0.22
CA THR A 585 16.98 0.24 0.10
C THR A 585 17.45 1.69 -0.09
N PHE A 586 16.48 2.60 -0.25
CA PHE A 586 16.70 3.99 -0.65
C PHE A 586 16.04 4.95 0.36
N GLY A 587 16.81 5.41 1.35
CA GLY A 587 16.31 6.25 2.43
C GLY A 587 15.62 5.46 3.56
N ASN A 588 15.11 6.20 4.55
CA ASN A 588 14.70 5.69 5.86
C ASN A 588 13.29 5.07 5.89
N HIS A 589 12.29 5.73 5.29
CA HIS A 589 10.89 5.34 5.41
C HIS A 589 10.53 4.11 4.57
N HIS A 590 9.90 3.14 5.21
CA HIS A 590 9.36 1.89 4.64
C HIS A 590 7.90 1.73 5.08
N LEU A 591 7.10 0.96 4.35
CA LEU A 591 5.76 0.56 4.80
C LEU A 591 5.76 -0.91 5.23
N LEU A 592 5.24 -1.19 6.42
CA LEU A 592 4.84 -2.52 6.86
C LEU A 592 3.34 -2.71 6.62
N ILE A 593 2.95 -3.74 5.89
CA ILE A 593 1.54 -4.10 5.67
C ILE A 593 1.26 -5.53 6.12
N TYR A 594 0.21 -5.72 6.93
CA TYR A 594 -0.33 -7.03 7.31
C TYR A 594 -1.18 -7.64 6.16
N ASP A 595 -0.48 -7.97 5.07
CA ASP A 595 -1.00 -8.72 3.94
C ASP A 595 0.07 -9.68 3.39
N ASN A 596 -0.36 -10.67 2.64
CA ASN A 596 0.49 -11.67 2.03
C ASN A 596 1.33 -11.05 0.90
N TYR A 597 2.61 -11.40 0.89
CA TYR A 597 3.59 -11.06 -0.13
C TYR A 597 3.06 -11.16 -1.58
N TYR A 598 2.36 -12.24 -1.92
CA TYR A 598 1.86 -12.46 -3.29
C TYR A 598 0.77 -11.45 -3.67
N ASN A 599 -0.14 -11.10 -2.75
CA ASN A 599 -1.17 -10.08 -2.99
C ASN A 599 -0.53 -8.70 -3.25
N VAL A 600 0.48 -8.35 -2.46
CA VAL A 600 1.26 -7.11 -2.62
C VAL A 600 2.02 -7.11 -3.95
N LYS A 601 2.66 -8.23 -4.30
CA LYS A 601 3.38 -8.42 -5.56
C LYS A 601 2.45 -8.27 -6.77
N ASP A 602 1.28 -8.91 -6.73
CA ASP A 602 0.33 -8.90 -7.83
C ASP A 602 -0.21 -7.48 -8.04
N MET A 603 -0.60 -6.76 -6.97
CA MET A 603 -0.99 -5.34 -7.03
C MET A 603 0.06 -4.48 -7.76
N PHE A 604 1.34 -4.56 -7.37
CA PHE A 604 2.41 -3.79 -8.01
C PHE A 604 2.68 -4.24 -9.46
N THR A 605 2.58 -5.53 -9.74
CA THR A 605 2.77 -6.11 -11.09
C THR A 605 1.69 -5.62 -12.05
N GLU A 606 0.43 -5.61 -11.62
CA GLU A 606 -0.72 -5.16 -12.41
C GLU A 606 -0.65 -3.66 -12.71
N LEU A 607 -0.16 -2.85 -11.77
CA LEU A 607 0.11 -1.43 -11.94
C LEU A 607 1.39 -1.15 -12.76
N GLY A 608 2.14 -2.18 -13.12
CA GLY A 608 3.29 -2.07 -14.02
C GLY A 608 4.59 -1.59 -13.37
N PHE A 609 4.75 -1.81 -12.06
CA PHE A 609 6.01 -1.60 -11.36
C PHE A 609 7.04 -2.70 -11.70
N SER A 610 8.31 -2.32 -11.69
CA SER A 610 9.44 -3.22 -11.56
C SER A 610 9.59 -3.64 -10.11
N ILE A 611 9.68 -4.94 -9.83
CA ILE A 611 9.71 -5.46 -8.46
C ILE A 611 11.10 -6.02 -8.14
N THR A 612 11.74 -5.49 -7.09
CA THR A 612 12.92 -6.06 -6.45
C THR A 612 12.45 -6.96 -5.29
N GLU A 613 12.66 -8.26 -5.42
CA GLU A 613 12.17 -9.27 -4.48
C GLU A 613 13.26 -9.71 -3.50
N HIS A 614 13.07 -9.46 -2.19
CA HIS A 614 13.92 -10.03 -1.14
C HIS A 614 13.22 -11.21 -0.49
N MET A 615 13.36 -12.38 -1.12
CA MET A 615 12.82 -13.66 -0.67
C MET A 615 13.83 -14.48 0.13
#